data_AF-K7FAM0-F1
#
_entry.id   AF-K7FAM0-F1
#
_cell.length_a   1.000
_cell.length_b   1.000
_cell.length_c   1.000
_cell.angle_alpha   90.00
_cell.angle_beta   90.00
_cell.angle_gamma   90.00
#
_symmetry.space_group_name_H-M   'P 1'
#
loop_
_entity.id
_entity.type
_entity.pdbx_description
1 polymer ?
#
loop_
_entity_poly.entity_id
_entity_poly.type
_entity_poly.pdbx_seq_one_letter_code
_entity_poly.pdbx_strand_id
1 'polypeptide(L)'
;MLRLKYRCFYCGFQRNALQAISPATMEVLMRVLADCDTWDDKDPEEVSRKAELTLKCLTEVVHILLTSSSDQRQVETSTILENYFKLLNSDHSALPNSRRSRQWENRFIALQIQMLNTITAMLDCTDRPVLQAIFLNSNCFEHLIRLLQNCKVFQGKLDSLAVSTIQALTAVLHKSPAAKEVFKERIGYAHIYEVLKSLGQPSRELLEELMNMAVEGDHTSVGILGISNVQPLLLLIQWLPELESHDLQIFISNWLKRICCINRQSRATCVNANMVICIIETLNFHSSLHRTCAENLIALQGSLGSQSMSSGELHRLIRLLRTSKPKQIHPYVIPVMHAILTMARKQGLDSALQYFNLSPSMAGIAVPPIHKWPGSAFSFNAWLCLDQDQITPGDGSSKGGKRKQLYSFFTGSGIGFEAFITCSGVLVVAVCTKREYATVMLPDHCFCDSLWHNITIVHVPGKRPFGQSFVYIYVNGQQKISAPLRFPAMNEPFTSCCIGSAGQRTTTPPPSQIPDPPFSSPIMPHRTSLGGILSPASWGGLLGKSEVVTKLISAGTQDSEWGCPTSLEGQLGSVILFHEALQPSQVKALYLAGKWW
;
A
#
# COMPACT_ATOMS: atom_id res chain seq x y z
N MET A 1 -2.95 6.72 -45.05
CA MET A 1 -3.91 7.26 -44.06
C MET A 1 -3.44 7.08 -42.61
N LEU A 2 -3.06 5.87 -42.17
CA LEU A 2 -2.50 5.63 -40.82
C LEU A 2 -1.28 6.51 -40.49
N ARG A 3 -0.29 6.65 -41.39
CA ARG A 3 0.87 7.56 -41.19
C ARG A 3 0.49 9.04 -41.05
N LEU A 4 -0.60 9.48 -41.68
CA LEU A 4 -1.07 10.87 -41.59
C LEU A 4 -1.80 11.13 -40.27
N LYS A 5 -2.61 10.17 -39.82
CA LYS A 5 -3.25 10.22 -38.49
C LYS A 5 -2.23 10.09 -37.37
N TYR A 6 -1.23 9.22 -37.52
CA TYR A 6 -0.08 9.10 -36.60
C TYR A 6 0.66 10.44 -36.43
N ARG A 7 0.84 11.20 -37.52
CA ARG A 7 1.40 12.57 -37.46
C ARG A 7 0.47 13.56 -36.74
N CYS A 8 -0.85 13.48 -36.87
CA CYS A 8 -1.76 14.35 -36.11
C CYS A 8 -1.75 14.06 -34.60
N PHE A 9 -1.56 12.81 -34.20
CA PHE A 9 -1.41 12.44 -32.78
C PHE A 9 -0.09 12.94 -32.17
N TYR A 10 1.01 12.90 -32.94
CA TYR A 10 2.32 13.37 -32.48
C TYR A 10 2.59 14.88 -32.67
N CYS A 11 1.89 15.56 -33.59
CA CYS A 11 2.11 16.98 -33.89
C CYS A 11 1.13 17.90 -33.13
N GLY A 12 1.33 18.04 -31.82
CA GLY A 12 1.30 19.34 -31.14
C GLY A 12 -0.02 20.05 -30.82
N PHE A 13 -1.21 19.57 -31.18
CA PHE A 13 -2.46 20.20 -30.71
C PHE A 13 -3.51 19.15 -30.33
N GLN A 14 -3.72 18.96 -29.02
CA GLN A 14 -4.71 18.06 -28.40
C GLN A 14 -6.11 18.20 -29.03
N ARG A 15 -6.51 19.43 -29.41
CA ARG A 15 -7.76 19.72 -30.13
C ARG A 15 -7.88 19.06 -31.51
N ASN A 16 -6.81 19.03 -32.29
CA ASN A 16 -6.82 18.42 -33.63
C ASN A 16 -6.85 16.89 -33.54
N ALA A 17 -6.18 16.33 -32.52
CA ALA A 17 -6.23 14.90 -32.24
C ALA A 17 -7.63 14.46 -31.76
N LEU A 18 -8.28 15.22 -30.88
CA LEU A 18 -9.66 14.99 -30.44
C LEU A 18 -10.65 15.00 -31.61
N GLN A 19 -10.52 15.94 -32.54
CA GLN A 19 -11.38 15.98 -33.74
C GLN A 19 -11.15 14.78 -34.67
N ALA A 20 -9.96 14.19 -34.67
CA ALA A 20 -9.66 12.99 -35.43
C ALA A 20 -10.15 11.68 -34.77
N ILE A 21 -10.44 11.72 -33.47
CA ILE A 21 -11.01 10.59 -32.71
C ILE A 21 -12.53 10.60 -32.91
N SER A 22 -12.98 9.87 -33.94
CA SER A 22 -14.39 9.68 -34.25
C SER A 22 -14.77 8.20 -34.20
N PRO A 23 -16.08 7.86 -34.03
CA PRO A 23 -16.54 6.46 -34.05
C PRO A 23 -16.08 5.69 -35.30
N ALA A 24 -16.14 6.32 -36.48
CA ALA A 24 -15.69 5.74 -37.73
C ALA A 24 -14.17 5.46 -37.74
N THR A 25 -13.36 6.34 -37.13
CA THR A 25 -11.92 6.11 -37.01
C THR A 25 -11.63 4.94 -36.09
N MET A 26 -12.35 4.80 -34.98
CA MET A 26 -12.20 3.69 -34.05
C MET A 26 -12.63 2.37 -34.67
N GLU A 27 -13.74 2.35 -35.42
CA GLU A 27 -14.17 1.17 -36.17
C GLU A 27 -13.11 0.72 -37.17
N VAL A 28 -12.46 1.66 -37.88
CA VAL A 28 -11.37 1.33 -38.81
C VAL A 28 -10.16 0.75 -38.08
N LEU A 29 -9.74 1.32 -36.94
CA LEU A 29 -8.61 0.77 -36.17
C LEU A 29 -8.92 -0.64 -35.65
N MET A 30 -10.14 -0.86 -35.12
CA MET A 30 -10.56 -2.19 -34.65
C MET A 30 -10.69 -3.19 -35.79
N ARG A 31 -11.20 -2.77 -36.96
CA ARG A 31 -11.29 -3.61 -38.15
C ARG A 31 -9.91 -3.97 -38.71
N VAL A 32 -8.94 -3.05 -38.67
CA VAL A 32 -7.54 -3.34 -39.06
C VAL A 32 -6.94 -4.45 -38.18
N LEU A 33 -7.23 -4.43 -36.87
CA LEU A 33 -6.79 -5.51 -35.97
C LEU A 33 -7.59 -6.80 -36.17
N ALA A 34 -8.88 -6.73 -36.54
CA ALA A 34 -9.71 -7.90 -36.80
C ALA A 34 -9.39 -8.61 -38.14
N ASP A 35 -9.06 -7.85 -39.19
CA ASP A 35 -8.82 -8.36 -40.56
C ASP A 35 -7.37 -8.84 -40.77
N CYS A 36 -6.80 -9.54 -39.78
CA CYS A 36 -5.45 -10.12 -39.85
C CYS A 36 -5.26 -11.09 -41.05
N ASP A 37 -6.36 -11.59 -41.60
CA ASP A 37 -6.41 -12.53 -42.75
C ASP A 37 -6.13 -11.85 -44.10
N THR A 38 -6.35 -10.53 -44.19
CA THR A 38 -6.25 -9.79 -45.46
C THR A 38 -4.86 -9.24 -45.73
N TRP A 39 -3.95 -9.43 -44.78
CA TRP A 39 -2.60 -8.93 -44.89
C TRP A 39 -1.80 -9.88 -45.79
N ASP A 40 -1.56 -9.42 -47.02
CA ASP A 40 -0.92 -10.14 -48.11
C ASP A 40 0.25 -11.02 -47.61
N ASP A 41 0.22 -12.31 -47.93
CA ASP A 41 1.03 -13.38 -47.32
C ASP A 41 2.55 -13.28 -47.62
N LYS A 42 2.98 -12.18 -48.24
CA LYS A 42 4.33 -11.98 -48.78
C LYS A 42 5.34 -11.47 -47.75
N ASP A 43 4.91 -10.84 -46.65
CA ASP A 43 5.83 -10.35 -45.62
C ASP A 43 5.22 -10.35 -44.18
N PRO A 44 5.62 -11.31 -43.31
CA PRO A 44 5.20 -11.37 -41.90
C PRO A 44 5.64 -10.18 -41.03
N GLU A 45 6.70 -9.46 -41.40
CA GLU A 45 7.18 -8.30 -40.63
C GLU A 45 6.30 -7.08 -40.85
N GLU A 46 5.84 -6.85 -42.08
CA GLU A 46 4.91 -5.76 -42.41
C GLU A 46 3.57 -5.88 -41.68
N VAL A 47 3.07 -7.11 -41.57
CA VAL A 47 1.90 -7.55 -40.80
C VAL A 47 2.07 -7.11 -39.33
N SER A 48 3.10 -7.61 -38.66
CA SER A 48 3.37 -7.31 -37.24
C SER A 48 3.52 -5.80 -37.00
N ARG A 49 4.20 -5.08 -37.91
CA ARG A 49 4.38 -3.63 -37.81
C ARG A 49 3.08 -2.84 -37.93
N LYS A 50 2.12 -3.30 -38.76
CA LYS A 50 0.79 -2.65 -38.88
C LYS A 50 -0.04 -2.84 -37.61
N ALA A 51 -0.01 -4.04 -37.02
CA ALA A 51 -0.64 -4.30 -35.72
C ALA A 51 -0.06 -3.38 -34.64
N GLU A 52 1.27 -3.37 -34.52
CA GLU A 52 1.99 -2.57 -33.53
C GLU A 52 1.68 -1.07 -33.64
N LEU A 53 1.71 -0.51 -34.86
CA LEU A 53 1.36 0.90 -35.08
C LEU A 53 -0.10 1.20 -34.72
N THR A 54 -1.01 0.27 -35.00
CA THR A 54 -2.44 0.43 -34.70
C THR A 54 -2.67 0.40 -33.18
N LEU A 55 -1.99 -0.50 -32.47
CA LEU A 55 -2.03 -0.59 -31.01
C LEU A 55 -1.42 0.65 -30.34
N LYS A 56 -0.29 1.16 -30.84
CA LYS A 56 0.27 2.45 -30.39
C LYS A 56 -0.70 3.60 -30.61
N CYS A 57 -1.39 3.64 -31.76
CA CYS A 57 -2.45 4.64 -31.98
C CYS A 57 -3.56 4.53 -30.93
N LEU A 58 -4.00 3.32 -30.60
CA LEU A 58 -5.05 3.12 -29.59
C LEU A 58 -4.61 3.58 -28.19
N THR A 59 -3.36 3.33 -27.80
CA THR A 59 -2.79 3.85 -26.54
C THR A 59 -2.88 5.37 -26.47
N GLU A 60 -2.39 6.06 -27.51
CA GLU A 60 -2.45 7.53 -27.58
C GLU A 60 -3.89 8.06 -27.55
N VAL A 61 -4.82 7.38 -28.25
CA VAL A 61 -6.24 7.76 -28.23
C VAL A 61 -6.81 7.66 -26.81
N VAL A 62 -6.52 6.58 -26.08
CA VAL A 62 -6.97 6.42 -24.68
C VAL A 62 -6.39 7.51 -23.79
N HIS A 63 -5.08 7.80 -23.91
CA HIS A 63 -4.42 8.85 -23.12
C HIS A 63 -4.97 10.26 -23.41
N ILE A 64 -5.24 10.57 -24.67
CA ILE A 64 -5.85 11.84 -25.08
C ILE A 64 -7.28 11.95 -24.54
N LEU A 65 -8.08 10.88 -24.62
CA LEU A 65 -9.44 10.91 -24.08
C LEU A 65 -9.44 11.15 -22.57
N LEU A 66 -8.54 10.50 -21.82
CA LEU A 66 -8.43 10.70 -20.36
C LEU A 66 -8.13 12.14 -19.96
N THR A 67 -7.26 12.81 -20.70
CA THR A 67 -6.84 14.21 -20.42
C THR A 67 -7.84 15.25 -20.93
N SER A 68 -8.88 14.83 -21.66
CA SER A 68 -9.87 15.72 -22.27
C SER A 68 -11.16 15.79 -21.45
N SER A 69 -11.86 16.94 -21.44
CA SER A 69 -13.14 17.07 -20.74
C SER A 69 -14.24 16.23 -21.40
N SER A 70 -15.18 15.72 -20.61
CA SER A 70 -16.28 14.85 -21.10
C SER A 70 -17.05 15.49 -22.27
N ASP A 71 -17.32 16.80 -22.18
CA ASP A 71 -18.10 17.54 -23.18
C ASP A 71 -17.43 17.65 -24.56
N GLN A 72 -16.12 17.37 -24.64
CA GLN A 72 -15.33 17.46 -25.87
C GLN A 72 -15.12 16.11 -26.56
N ARG A 73 -15.54 15.01 -25.93
CA ARG A 73 -15.32 13.65 -26.42
C ARG A 73 -16.44 13.24 -27.38
N GLN A 74 -16.06 12.70 -28.54
CA GLN A 74 -17.02 12.07 -29.46
C GLN A 74 -17.18 10.56 -29.20
N VAL A 75 -16.23 9.96 -28.47
CA VAL A 75 -16.18 8.53 -28.17
C VAL A 75 -15.77 8.37 -26.72
N GLU A 76 -16.47 7.51 -25.98
CA GLU A 76 -16.11 7.15 -24.62
C GLU A 76 -15.03 6.08 -24.58
N THR A 77 -14.11 6.21 -23.62
CA THR A 77 -13.03 5.24 -23.39
C THR A 77 -13.58 3.84 -23.09
N SER A 78 -14.71 3.74 -22.38
CA SER A 78 -15.38 2.46 -22.08
C SER A 78 -15.78 1.70 -23.35
N THR A 79 -16.38 2.38 -24.33
CA THR A 79 -16.80 1.77 -25.59
C THR A 79 -15.61 1.24 -26.40
N ILE A 80 -14.48 1.96 -26.37
CA ILE A 80 -13.24 1.51 -27.03
C ILE A 80 -12.72 0.24 -26.35
N LEU A 81 -12.66 0.21 -25.02
CA LEU A 81 -12.19 -0.95 -24.25
C LEU A 81 -13.13 -2.15 -24.41
N GLU A 82 -14.44 -1.96 -24.43
CA GLU A 82 -15.40 -3.04 -24.70
C GLU A 82 -15.16 -3.69 -26.08
N ASN A 83 -14.98 -2.89 -27.13
CA ASN A 83 -14.69 -3.41 -28.47
C ASN A 83 -13.31 -4.07 -28.52
N TYR A 84 -12.33 -3.52 -27.80
CA TYR A 84 -11.00 -4.08 -27.66
C TYR A 84 -11.03 -5.47 -27.01
N PHE A 85 -11.75 -5.64 -25.90
CA PHE A 85 -11.88 -6.92 -25.21
C PHE A 85 -12.72 -7.94 -25.98
N LYS A 86 -13.74 -7.49 -26.74
CA LYS A 86 -14.48 -8.35 -27.67
C LYS A 86 -13.57 -8.89 -28.77
N LEU A 87 -12.69 -8.06 -29.33
CA LEU A 87 -11.70 -8.49 -30.30
C LEU A 87 -10.67 -9.43 -29.68
N LEU A 88 -10.21 -9.15 -28.46
CA LEU A 88 -9.25 -10.02 -27.75
C LEU A 88 -9.81 -11.44 -27.54
N ASN A 89 -11.12 -11.55 -27.26
CA ASN A 89 -11.82 -12.81 -26.99
C ASN A 89 -12.63 -13.35 -28.18
N SER A 90 -12.33 -12.93 -29.41
CA SER A 90 -13.10 -13.37 -30.58
C SER A 90 -13.04 -14.89 -30.76
N ASP A 91 -14.20 -15.55 -30.65
CA ASP A 91 -14.34 -17.00 -30.79
C ASP A 91 -14.24 -17.42 -32.26
N HIS A 92 -13.03 -17.83 -32.67
CA HIS A 92 -12.75 -18.21 -34.06
C HIS A 92 -13.02 -19.69 -34.37
N SER A 93 -13.57 -20.46 -33.42
CA SER A 93 -14.10 -21.80 -33.65
C SER A 93 -15.29 -21.82 -34.63
N ALA A 94 -15.95 -20.67 -34.83
CA ALA A 94 -17.05 -20.45 -35.77
C ALA A 94 -16.62 -20.13 -37.22
N LEU A 95 -15.31 -19.97 -37.50
CA LEU A 95 -14.82 -19.77 -38.87
C LEU A 95 -14.81 -21.10 -39.65
N PRO A 96 -15.24 -21.11 -40.93
CA PRO A 96 -15.32 -22.32 -41.74
C PRO A 96 -13.98 -23.05 -41.86
N ASN A 97 -14.03 -24.39 -41.75
CA ASN A 97 -12.89 -25.32 -41.67
C ASN A 97 -11.80 -25.19 -42.76
N SER A 98 -12.04 -24.47 -43.86
CA SER A 98 -11.06 -24.37 -44.98
C SER A 98 -9.85 -23.46 -44.71
N ARG A 99 -9.81 -22.74 -43.57
CA ARG A 99 -8.79 -21.69 -43.31
C ARG A 99 -7.91 -21.90 -42.06
N ARG A 100 -8.02 -23.04 -41.36
CA ARG A 100 -7.20 -23.34 -40.17
C ARG A 100 -5.79 -23.83 -40.55
N SER A 101 -4.97 -22.95 -41.10
CA SER A 101 -3.52 -23.19 -41.18
C SER A 101 -2.88 -22.92 -39.82
N ARG A 102 -1.95 -23.76 -39.37
CA ARG A 102 -1.12 -23.50 -38.17
C ARG A 102 -0.47 -22.11 -38.19
N GLN A 103 -0.21 -21.54 -39.37
CA GLN A 103 0.34 -20.19 -39.49
C GLN A 103 -0.63 -19.08 -39.05
N TRP A 104 -1.93 -19.24 -39.34
CA TRP A 104 -2.95 -18.29 -38.92
C TRP A 104 -3.10 -18.27 -37.40
N GLU A 105 -3.20 -19.44 -36.77
CA GLU A 105 -3.29 -19.59 -35.32
C GLU A 105 -2.09 -18.94 -34.60
N ASN A 106 -0.88 -19.13 -35.15
CA ASN A 106 0.33 -18.50 -34.66
C ASN A 106 0.32 -16.97 -34.77
N ARG A 107 -0.21 -16.41 -35.86
CA ARG A 107 -0.32 -14.95 -36.06
C ARG A 107 -1.36 -14.35 -35.12
N PHE A 108 -2.47 -15.03 -34.91
CA PHE A 108 -3.53 -14.58 -34.01
C PHE A 108 -3.07 -14.57 -32.55
N ILE A 109 -2.41 -15.62 -32.07
CA ILE A 109 -1.84 -15.65 -30.72
C ILE A 109 -0.81 -14.53 -30.54
N ALA A 110 0.02 -14.26 -31.56
CA ALA A 110 0.98 -13.15 -31.53
C ALA A 110 0.27 -11.78 -31.41
N LEU A 111 -0.85 -11.59 -32.12
CA LEU A 111 -1.68 -10.39 -31.98
C LEU A 111 -2.27 -10.27 -30.57
N GLN A 112 -2.82 -11.35 -30.01
CA GLN A 112 -3.38 -11.34 -28.66
C GLN A 112 -2.31 -10.98 -27.61
N ILE A 113 -1.09 -11.50 -27.75
CA ILE A 113 0.05 -11.13 -26.91
C ILE A 113 0.37 -9.64 -27.05
N GLN A 114 0.44 -9.11 -28.28
CA GLN A 114 0.66 -7.67 -28.51
C GLN A 114 -0.46 -6.82 -27.90
N MET A 115 -1.70 -7.26 -28.01
CA MET A 115 -2.85 -6.60 -27.39
C MET A 115 -2.72 -6.58 -25.86
N LEU A 116 -2.43 -7.72 -25.23
CA LEU A 116 -2.22 -7.79 -23.78
C LEU A 116 -1.09 -6.86 -23.31
N ASN A 117 0.04 -6.81 -24.02
CA ASN A 117 1.14 -5.89 -23.72
C ASN A 117 0.72 -4.42 -23.88
N THR A 118 -0.21 -4.14 -24.79
CA THR A 118 -0.76 -2.78 -24.98
C THR A 118 -1.61 -2.34 -23.79
N ILE A 119 -2.28 -3.25 -23.07
CA ILE A 119 -3.01 -2.91 -21.83
C ILE A 119 -2.05 -2.30 -20.80
N THR A 120 -0.87 -2.91 -20.62
CA THR A 120 0.16 -2.39 -19.73
C THR A 120 0.62 -0.99 -20.14
N ALA A 121 0.82 -0.76 -21.45
CA ALA A 121 1.18 0.55 -21.99
C ALA A 121 0.05 1.60 -21.87
N MET A 122 -1.21 1.20 -22.04
CA MET A 122 -2.37 2.09 -21.81
C MET A 122 -2.43 2.56 -20.37
N LEU A 123 -2.14 1.68 -19.40
CA LEU A 123 -2.15 2.01 -17.99
C LEU A 123 -0.95 2.85 -17.54
N ASP A 124 0.09 3.00 -18.36
CA ASP A 124 1.20 3.93 -18.14
C ASP A 124 0.78 5.37 -18.47
N CYS A 125 -0.05 5.94 -17.60
CA CYS A 125 -0.61 7.29 -17.75
C CYS A 125 -0.64 8.04 -16.40
N THR A 126 -0.76 9.36 -16.45
CA THR A 126 -0.80 10.24 -15.26
C THR A 126 -1.97 9.91 -14.33
N ASP A 127 -3.16 9.70 -14.91
CA ASP A 127 -4.41 9.41 -14.18
C ASP A 127 -4.73 7.91 -14.18
N ARG A 128 -3.72 7.07 -13.91
CA ARG A 128 -3.84 5.61 -13.84
C ARG A 128 -5.04 5.12 -13.01
N PRO A 129 -5.35 5.68 -11.81
CA PRO A 129 -6.49 5.21 -11.02
C PRO A 129 -7.84 5.39 -11.74
N VAL A 130 -7.99 6.46 -12.52
CA VAL A 130 -9.21 6.71 -13.31
C VAL A 130 -9.34 5.68 -14.42
N LEU A 131 -8.25 5.43 -15.16
CA LEU A 131 -8.26 4.42 -16.22
C LEU A 131 -8.50 3.02 -15.65
N GLN A 132 -7.87 2.66 -14.52
CA GLN A 132 -8.13 1.39 -13.81
C GLN A 132 -9.62 1.23 -13.47
N ALA A 133 -10.30 2.29 -13.00
CA ALA A 133 -11.75 2.26 -12.75
C ALA A 133 -12.56 2.00 -14.03
N ILE A 134 -12.17 2.59 -15.16
CA ILE A 134 -12.83 2.33 -16.45
C ILE A 134 -12.65 0.87 -16.88
N PHE A 135 -11.43 0.32 -16.76
CA PHE A 135 -11.15 -1.10 -17.04
C PHE A 135 -12.00 -2.04 -16.17
N LEU A 136 -12.13 -1.75 -14.87
CA LEU A 136 -12.96 -2.51 -13.94
C LEU A 136 -14.44 -2.48 -14.34
N ASN A 137 -14.93 -1.33 -14.82
CA ASN A 137 -16.30 -1.17 -15.29
C ASN A 137 -16.55 -1.87 -16.64
N SER A 138 -15.52 -2.06 -17.46
CA SER A 138 -15.61 -2.79 -18.73
C SER A 138 -15.42 -4.31 -18.57
N ASN A 139 -15.56 -4.86 -17.36
CA ASN A 139 -15.41 -6.29 -17.05
C ASN A 139 -14.07 -6.89 -17.55
N CYS A 140 -12.98 -6.13 -17.39
CA CYS A 140 -11.68 -6.55 -17.91
C CYS A 140 -11.22 -7.89 -17.33
N PHE A 141 -11.54 -8.19 -16.07
CA PHE A 141 -11.12 -9.41 -15.42
C PHE A 141 -11.77 -10.63 -16.03
N GLU A 142 -13.08 -10.59 -16.25
CA GLU A 142 -13.86 -11.65 -16.90
C GLU A 142 -13.30 -11.94 -18.30
N HIS A 143 -12.95 -10.89 -19.05
CA HIS A 143 -12.32 -11.01 -20.36
C HIS A 143 -10.92 -11.64 -20.32
N LEU A 144 -10.08 -11.27 -19.35
CA LEU A 144 -8.72 -11.84 -19.20
C LEU A 144 -8.78 -13.30 -18.75
N ILE A 145 -9.69 -13.65 -17.83
CA ILE A 145 -9.85 -15.03 -17.37
C ILE A 145 -10.44 -15.92 -18.47
N ARG A 146 -11.41 -15.42 -19.25
CA ARG A 146 -11.93 -16.14 -20.41
C ARG A 146 -10.81 -16.45 -21.42
N LEU A 147 -9.93 -15.48 -21.68
CA LEU A 147 -8.77 -15.70 -22.55
C LEU A 147 -7.86 -16.79 -21.99
N LEU A 148 -7.57 -16.77 -20.69
CA LEU A 148 -6.75 -17.78 -20.02
C LEU A 148 -7.38 -19.17 -20.07
N GLN A 149 -8.71 -19.28 -19.98
CA GLN A 149 -9.43 -20.56 -20.12
C GLN A 149 -9.37 -21.10 -21.55
N ASN A 150 -9.43 -20.21 -22.55
CA ASN A 150 -9.35 -20.57 -23.96
C ASN A 150 -7.95 -21.04 -24.37
N CYS A 151 -6.91 -20.73 -23.59
CA CYS A 151 -5.57 -21.26 -23.79
C CYS A 151 -5.56 -22.79 -23.88
N LYS A 152 -6.44 -23.52 -23.18
CA LYS A 152 -6.48 -24.99 -23.20
C LYS A 152 -6.52 -25.65 -24.59
N VAL A 153 -7.00 -24.94 -25.60
CA VAL A 153 -7.31 -25.49 -26.94
C VAL A 153 -6.06 -25.57 -27.85
N PHE A 154 -4.98 -24.82 -27.59
CA PHE A 154 -3.89 -24.61 -28.57
C PHE A 154 -2.50 -25.08 -28.09
N GLN A 155 -2.23 -26.38 -28.00
CA GLN A 155 -0.94 -26.90 -27.48
C GLN A 155 0.33 -26.30 -28.16
N GLY A 156 1.23 -25.70 -27.35
CA GLY A 156 2.65 -25.45 -27.70
C GLY A 156 3.20 -24.02 -27.52
N LYS A 157 2.38 -22.96 -27.67
CA LYS A 157 2.77 -21.53 -27.51
C LYS A 157 1.92 -20.77 -26.47
N LEU A 158 1.24 -21.51 -25.61
CA LEU A 158 0.27 -20.96 -24.66
C LEU A 158 0.91 -20.32 -23.43
N ASP A 159 2.14 -20.73 -23.10
CA ASP A 159 2.82 -20.21 -21.93
C ASP A 159 3.05 -18.70 -22.07
N SER A 160 3.43 -18.22 -23.26
CA SER A 160 3.59 -16.78 -23.52
C SER A 160 2.26 -16.02 -23.47
N LEU A 161 1.16 -16.62 -23.93
CA LEU A 161 -0.17 -16.00 -23.84
C LEU A 161 -0.65 -15.93 -22.38
N ALA A 162 -0.43 -17.00 -21.60
CA ALA A 162 -0.74 -17.03 -20.17
C ALA A 162 0.11 -16.01 -19.40
N VAL A 163 1.41 -15.95 -19.66
CA VAL A 163 2.35 -14.96 -19.14
C VAL A 163 1.86 -13.54 -19.42
N SER A 164 1.56 -13.20 -20.68
CA SER A 164 1.05 -11.87 -21.04
C SER A 164 -0.31 -11.56 -20.42
N THR A 165 -1.15 -12.57 -20.19
CA THR A 165 -2.45 -12.39 -19.53
C THR A 165 -2.26 -12.06 -18.05
N ILE A 166 -1.35 -12.76 -17.37
CA ILE A 166 -0.98 -12.49 -15.97
C ILE A 166 -0.28 -11.13 -15.85
N GLN A 167 0.54 -10.73 -16.81
CA GLN A 167 1.15 -9.40 -16.88
C GLN A 167 0.08 -8.30 -17.01
N ALA A 168 -0.88 -8.45 -17.93
CA ALA A 168 -1.98 -7.51 -18.08
C ALA A 168 -2.85 -7.42 -16.81
N LEU A 169 -3.14 -8.57 -16.19
CA LEU A 169 -3.85 -8.62 -14.90
C LEU A 169 -3.07 -7.89 -13.80
N THR A 170 -1.75 -8.12 -13.72
CA THR A 170 -0.87 -7.43 -12.78
C THR A 170 -0.87 -5.93 -13.01
N ALA A 171 -0.85 -5.47 -14.26
CA ALA A 171 -0.92 -4.05 -14.58
C ALA A 171 -2.25 -3.43 -14.10
N VAL A 172 -3.39 -4.10 -14.30
CA VAL A 172 -4.68 -3.60 -13.81
C VAL A 172 -4.69 -3.53 -12.27
N LEU A 173 -4.10 -4.50 -11.58
CA LEU A 173 -4.06 -4.57 -10.12
C LEU A 173 -3.01 -3.64 -9.46
N HIS A 174 -1.98 -3.24 -10.21
CA HIS A 174 -0.81 -2.52 -9.71
C HIS A 174 -1.20 -1.27 -8.90
N LYS A 175 -0.71 -1.19 -7.66
CA LYS A 175 -0.94 -0.10 -6.70
C LYS A 175 -2.41 0.26 -6.47
N SER A 176 -3.34 -0.65 -6.76
CA SER A 176 -4.78 -0.40 -6.62
C SER A 176 -5.43 -1.38 -5.64
N PRO A 177 -5.56 -1.01 -4.35
CA PRO A 177 -6.27 -1.82 -3.36
C PRO A 177 -7.72 -2.10 -3.77
N ALA A 178 -8.41 -1.12 -4.36
CA ALA A 178 -9.78 -1.27 -4.85
C ALA A 178 -9.87 -2.33 -5.96
N ALA A 179 -8.96 -2.32 -6.94
CA ALA A 179 -8.94 -3.32 -8.00
C ALA A 179 -8.71 -4.74 -7.46
N LYS A 180 -7.84 -4.90 -6.46
CA LYS A 180 -7.58 -6.19 -5.80
C LYS A 180 -8.80 -6.73 -5.07
N GLU A 181 -9.52 -5.89 -4.33
CA GLU A 181 -10.75 -6.32 -3.66
C GLU A 181 -11.85 -6.67 -4.67
N VAL A 182 -12.06 -5.85 -5.71
CA VAL A 182 -13.01 -6.17 -6.78
C VAL A 182 -12.65 -7.48 -7.48
N PHE A 183 -11.36 -7.70 -7.78
CA PHE A 183 -10.89 -8.94 -8.38
C PHE A 183 -11.19 -10.15 -7.48
N LYS A 184 -10.91 -10.02 -6.18
CA LYS A 184 -11.15 -11.05 -5.18
C LYS A 184 -12.63 -11.39 -5.02
N GLU A 185 -13.51 -10.39 -5.07
CA GLU A 185 -14.96 -10.57 -4.94
C GLU A 185 -15.62 -11.12 -6.22
N ARG A 186 -15.23 -10.61 -7.40
CA ARG A 186 -15.87 -10.99 -8.67
C ARG A 186 -15.36 -12.30 -9.26
N ILE A 187 -14.04 -12.51 -9.23
CA ILE A 187 -13.39 -13.68 -9.82
C ILE A 187 -12.85 -14.61 -8.73
N GLY A 188 -12.06 -14.06 -7.82
CA GLY A 188 -11.37 -14.81 -6.78
C GLY A 188 -10.10 -15.51 -7.24
N TYR A 189 -9.07 -15.48 -6.39
CA TYR A 189 -7.79 -16.13 -6.68
C TYR A 189 -7.90 -17.66 -6.76
N ALA A 190 -8.83 -18.27 -6.02
CA ALA A 190 -9.11 -19.69 -6.12
C ALA A 190 -9.59 -20.10 -7.53
N HIS A 191 -10.33 -19.24 -8.24
CA HIS A 191 -10.73 -19.54 -9.61
C HIS A 191 -9.53 -19.45 -10.57
N ILE A 192 -8.67 -18.44 -10.43
CA ILE A 192 -7.41 -18.36 -11.20
C ILE A 192 -6.57 -19.62 -10.99
N TYR A 193 -6.46 -20.09 -9.75
CA TYR A 193 -5.72 -21.31 -9.43
C TYR A 193 -6.18 -22.49 -10.29
N GLU A 194 -7.49 -22.76 -10.30
CA GLU A 194 -8.07 -23.88 -11.05
C GLU A 194 -7.87 -23.71 -12.56
N VAL A 195 -8.00 -22.48 -13.08
CA VAL A 195 -7.74 -22.18 -14.49
C VAL A 195 -6.27 -22.44 -14.83
N LEU A 196 -5.34 -21.90 -14.06
CA LEU A 196 -3.90 -22.07 -14.29
C LEU A 196 -3.48 -23.53 -14.17
N LYS A 197 -3.96 -24.24 -13.14
CA LYS A 197 -3.74 -25.68 -12.95
C LYS A 197 -4.20 -26.49 -14.15
N SER A 198 -5.34 -26.13 -14.72
CA SER A 198 -5.89 -26.83 -15.88
C SER A 198 -5.16 -26.56 -17.21
N LEU A 199 -4.16 -25.67 -17.22
CA LEU A 199 -3.23 -25.51 -18.34
C LEU A 199 -2.09 -26.55 -18.32
N GLY A 200 -1.92 -27.28 -17.22
CA GLY A 200 -0.86 -28.27 -17.04
C GLY A 200 0.32 -27.72 -16.24
N GLN A 201 1.51 -28.27 -16.47
CA GLN A 201 2.72 -27.84 -15.77
C GLN A 201 3.10 -26.40 -16.17
N PRO A 202 3.22 -25.46 -15.21
CA PRO A 202 3.55 -24.09 -15.53
C PRO A 202 5.00 -23.93 -15.98
N SER A 203 5.22 -23.04 -16.94
CA SER A 203 6.56 -22.58 -17.31
C SER A 203 7.18 -21.78 -16.18
N ARG A 204 8.52 -21.70 -16.19
CA ARG A 204 9.25 -20.86 -15.24
C ARG A 204 8.87 -19.38 -15.37
N GLU A 205 8.68 -18.89 -16.58
CA GLU A 205 8.29 -17.51 -16.88
C GLU A 205 6.92 -17.17 -16.28
N LEU A 206 5.96 -18.09 -16.35
CA LEU A 206 4.64 -17.90 -15.74
C LEU A 206 4.73 -17.80 -14.21
N LEU A 207 5.58 -18.63 -13.60
CA LEU A 207 5.84 -18.58 -12.16
C LEU A 207 6.50 -17.26 -11.76
N GLU A 208 7.49 -16.80 -12.53
CA GLU A 208 8.17 -15.51 -12.32
C GLU A 208 7.18 -14.34 -12.44
N GLU A 209 6.21 -14.38 -13.36
CA GLU A 209 5.17 -13.35 -13.43
C GLU A 209 4.19 -13.37 -12.25
N LEU A 210 3.85 -14.53 -11.71
CA LEU A 210 3.08 -14.62 -10.45
C LEU A 210 3.88 -14.04 -9.28
N MET A 211 5.20 -14.22 -9.27
CA MET A 211 6.10 -13.58 -8.30
C MET A 211 6.14 -12.06 -8.49
N ASN A 212 6.19 -11.58 -9.74
CA ASN A 212 6.11 -10.14 -10.06
C ASN A 212 4.77 -9.54 -9.61
N MET A 213 3.66 -10.25 -9.80
CA MET A 213 2.33 -9.84 -9.32
C MET A 213 2.29 -9.66 -7.80
N ALA A 214 3.02 -10.50 -7.07
CA ALA A 214 3.03 -10.44 -5.62
C ALA A 214 3.78 -9.23 -5.06
N VAL A 215 4.90 -8.85 -5.68
CA VAL A 215 5.71 -7.70 -5.25
C VAL A 215 5.31 -6.41 -5.96
N GLU A 216 4.52 -6.52 -7.03
CA GLU A 216 4.16 -5.45 -7.96
C GLU A 216 5.38 -4.79 -8.62
N GLY A 217 6.32 -5.61 -9.05
CA GLY A 217 7.58 -5.20 -9.66
C GLY A 217 8.45 -6.41 -9.98
N ASP A 218 9.76 -6.20 -10.10
CA ASP A 218 10.70 -7.29 -10.39
C ASP A 218 10.91 -8.18 -9.15
N HIS A 219 10.53 -9.46 -9.28
CA HIS A 219 10.68 -10.47 -8.24
C HIS A 219 12.13 -10.73 -7.81
N THR A 220 13.14 -10.36 -8.60
CA THR A 220 14.56 -10.52 -8.22
C THR A 220 15.03 -9.47 -7.22
N SER A 221 14.33 -8.34 -7.13
CA SER A 221 14.63 -7.20 -6.25
C SER A 221 14.18 -7.41 -4.79
N VAL A 222 14.25 -8.67 -4.32
CA VAL A 222 13.97 -9.04 -2.91
C VAL A 222 15.00 -8.37 -2.01
N GLY A 223 14.55 -7.43 -1.18
CA GLY A 223 15.43 -6.57 -0.38
C GLY A 223 14.98 -5.11 -0.45
N ILE A 224 14.50 -4.72 -1.63
CA ILE A 224 14.01 -3.38 -1.94
C ILE A 224 12.48 -3.40 -1.98
N LEU A 225 11.90 -4.38 -2.68
CA LEU A 225 10.45 -4.55 -2.78
C LEU A 225 9.92 -5.50 -1.69
N GLY A 226 8.81 -5.10 -1.07
CA GLY A 226 8.03 -5.90 -0.13
C GLY A 226 6.87 -6.66 -0.78
N ILE A 227 6.00 -7.25 0.04
CA ILE A 227 4.79 -7.94 -0.43
C ILE A 227 3.68 -6.90 -0.62
N SER A 228 3.27 -6.71 -1.88
CA SER A 228 2.18 -5.80 -2.27
C SER A 228 0.86 -6.54 -2.51
N ASN A 229 0.95 -7.82 -2.88
CA ASN A 229 -0.18 -8.73 -3.02
C ASN A 229 0.21 -10.12 -2.50
N VAL A 230 -0.44 -10.55 -1.42
CA VAL A 230 -0.15 -11.84 -0.76
C VAL A 230 -0.80 -13.04 -1.47
N GLN A 231 -1.82 -12.80 -2.29
CA GLN A 231 -2.63 -13.88 -2.86
C GLN A 231 -1.84 -14.77 -3.85
N PRO A 232 -0.98 -14.24 -4.74
CA PRO A 232 -0.13 -15.07 -5.57
C PRO A 232 0.83 -15.97 -4.79
N LEU A 233 1.28 -15.57 -3.59
CA LEU A 233 2.13 -16.41 -2.73
C LEU A 233 1.37 -17.65 -2.25
N LEU A 234 0.10 -17.47 -1.86
CA LEU A 234 -0.75 -18.58 -1.44
C LEU A 234 -1.00 -19.55 -2.60
N LEU A 235 -1.26 -19.01 -3.80
CA LEU A 235 -1.40 -19.79 -5.03
C LEU A 235 -0.16 -20.63 -5.31
N LEU A 236 1.02 -20.03 -5.25
CA LEU A 236 2.29 -20.71 -5.46
C LEU A 236 2.51 -21.82 -4.42
N ILE A 237 2.20 -21.58 -3.14
CA ILE A 237 2.32 -22.60 -2.07
C ILE A 237 1.37 -23.77 -2.32
N GLN A 238 0.13 -23.50 -2.73
CA GLN A 238 -0.85 -24.52 -3.04
C GLN A 238 -0.47 -25.33 -4.28
N TRP A 239 0.22 -24.73 -5.25
CA TRP A 239 0.61 -25.39 -6.49
C TRP A 239 1.82 -26.34 -6.35
N LEU A 240 2.67 -26.14 -5.34
CA LEU A 240 3.93 -26.90 -5.15
C LEU A 240 3.79 -28.43 -5.26
N PRO A 241 2.80 -29.10 -4.62
CA PRO A 241 2.69 -30.56 -4.67
C PRO A 241 2.31 -31.13 -6.05
N GLU A 242 1.82 -30.28 -6.96
CA GLU A 242 1.35 -30.69 -8.29
C GLU A 242 2.41 -30.46 -9.37
N LEU A 243 3.52 -29.81 -9.03
CA LEU A 243 4.62 -29.58 -9.96
C LEU A 243 5.42 -30.87 -10.16
N GLU A 244 5.46 -31.37 -11.39
CA GLU A 244 6.26 -32.55 -11.76
C GLU A 244 7.78 -32.29 -11.65
N SER A 245 8.21 -31.04 -11.83
CA SER A 245 9.62 -30.64 -11.77
C SER A 245 10.03 -30.26 -10.35
N HIS A 246 10.95 -31.04 -9.78
CA HIS A 246 11.55 -30.73 -8.48
C HIS A 246 12.34 -29.41 -8.50
N ASP A 247 12.96 -29.04 -9.61
CA ASP A 247 13.70 -27.77 -9.73
C ASP A 247 12.78 -26.57 -9.58
N LEU A 248 11.56 -26.63 -10.14
CA LEU A 248 10.55 -25.59 -9.96
C LEU A 248 10.06 -25.51 -8.51
N GLN A 249 9.84 -26.67 -7.85
CA GLN A 249 9.46 -26.69 -6.43
C GLN A 249 10.55 -26.03 -5.55
N ILE A 250 11.82 -26.30 -5.82
CA ILE A 250 12.95 -25.71 -5.10
C ILE A 250 13.06 -24.21 -5.38
N PHE A 251 12.93 -23.80 -6.65
CA PHE A 251 12.96 -22.41 -7.07
C PHE A 251 11.89 -21.56 -6.34
N ILE A 252 10.63 -21.98 -6.40
CA ILE A 252 9.50 -21.30 -5.76
C ILE A 252 9.67 -21.25 -4.24
N SER A 253 9.97 -22.39 -3.60
CA SER A 253 10.10 -22.46 -2.14
C SER A 253 11.26 -21.62 -1.58
N ASN A 254 12.38 -21.54 -2.30
CA ASN A 254 13.49 -20.66 -1.95
C ASN A 254 13.09 -19.19 -2.01
N TRP A 255 12.39 -18.79 -3.08
CA TRP A 255 11.93 -17.42 -3.25
C TRP A 255 10.89 -17.04 -2.17
N LEU A 256 9.88 -17.89 -1.95
CA LEU A 256 8.86 -17.71 -0.91
C LEU A 256 9.49 -17.50 0.47
N LYS A 257 10.45 -18.35 0.85
CA LYS A 257 11.17 -18.22 2.12
C LYS A 257 11.88 -16.87 2.24
N ARG A 258 12.50 -16.36 1.17
CA ARG A 258 13.20 -15.07 1.16
C ARG A 258 12.23 -13.89 1.28
N ILE A 259 11.22 -13.82 0.42
CA ILE A 259 10.30 -12.66 0.36
C ILE A 259 9.40 -12.59 1.59
N CYS A 260 8.90 -13.72 2.09
CA CYS A 260 8.03 -13.74 3.28
C CYS A 260 8.79 -13.44 4.57
N CYS A 261 10.10 -13.68 4.62
CA CYS A 261 10.91 -13.50 5.82
C CYS A 261 11.74 -12.20 5.85
N ILE A 262 11.73 -11.42 4.76
CA ILE A 262 12.58 -10.22 4.58
C ILE A 262 12.55 -9.25 5.75
N ASN A 263 11.35 -8.88 6.20
CA ASN A 263 11.14 -7.95 7.31
C ASN A 263 9.89 -8.36 8.11
N ARG A 264 9.60 -7.60 9.16
CA ARG A 264 8.47 -7.87 10.04
C ARG A 264 7.13 -7.69 9.33
N GLN A 265 7.03 -6.69 8.45
CA GLN A 265 5.81 -6.38 7.73
C GLN A 265 5.41 -7.51 6.79
N SER A 266 6.34 -8.04 5.99
CA SER A 266 6.07 -9.20 5.12
C SER A 266 5.57 -10.41 5.92
N ARG A 267 6.17 -10.70 7.08
CA ARG A 267 5.70 -11.80 7.94
C ARG A 267 4.28 -11.55 8.45
N ALA A 268 3.98 -10.32 8.89
CA ALA A 268 2.64 -9.96 9.36
C ALA A 268 1.60 -10.08 8.23
N THR A 269 1.91 -9.60 7.03
CA THR A 269 1.06 -9.75 5.84
C THR A 269 0.78 -11.22 5.53
N CYS A 270 1.81 -12.09 5.56
CA CYS A 270 1.63 -13.53 5.32
C CYS A 270 0.77 -14.21 6.40
N VAL A 271 1.00 -13.90 7.68
CA VAL A 271 0.23 -14.45 8.80
C VAL A 271 -1.24 -14.01 8.71
N ASN A 272 -1.51 -12.73 8.47
CA ASN A 272 -2.87 -12.21 8.36
C ASN A 272 -3.63 -12.78 7.14
N ALA A 273 -2.89 -13.28 6.14
CA ALA A 273 -3.45 -13.97 4.99
C ALA A 273 -3.65 -15.48 5.20
N ASN A 274 -3.51 -15.99 6.43
CA ASN A 274 -3.61 -17.40 6.79
C ASN A 274 -2.59 -18.31 6.06
N MET A 275 -1.43 -17.78 5.68
CA MET A 275 -0.38 -18.55 5.00
C MET A 275 0.13 -19.73 5.83
N VAL A 276 0.12 -19.59 7.16
CA VAL A 276 0.47 -20.65 8.11
C VAL A 276 -0.36 -21.92 7.89
N ILE A 277 -1.66 -21.78 7.65
CA ILE A 277 -2.56 -22.90 7.39
C ILE A 277 -2.29 -23.49 6.00
N CYS A 278 -2.16 -22.63 4.98
CA CYS A 278 -1.87 -23.02 3.61
C CYS A 278 -0.58 -23.87 3.52
N ILE A 279 0.48 -23.46 4.23
CA ILE A 279 1.73 -24.24 4.31
C ILE A 279 1.52 -25.60 4.96
N ILE A 280 0.79 -25.68 6.09
CA ILE A 280 0.51 -26.95 6.76
C ILE A 280 -0.29 -27.88 5.84
N GLU A 281 -1.27 -27.34 5.10
CA GLU A 281 -2.08 -28.08 4.16
C GLU A 281 -1.25 -28.65 3.01
N THR A 282 -0.39 -27.81 2.39
CA THR A 282 0.58 -28.23 1.36
C THR A 282 1.54 -29.32 1.87
N LEU A 283 2.03 -29.20 3.11
CA LEU A 283 2.94 -30.19 3.69
C LEU A 283 2.31 -31.57 3.92
N ASN A 284 0.98 -31.71 3.92
CA ASN A 284 0.33 -33.04 3.98
C ASN A 284 0.64 -33.88 2.73
N PHE A 285 0.99 -33.26 1.60
CA PHE A 285 1.37 -33.94 0.36
C PHE A 285 2.86 -34.31 0.35
N HIS A 286 3.38 -34.81 1.46
CA HIS A 286 4.82 -35.03 1.67
C HIS A 286 5.46 -36.01 0.68
N SER A 287 4.67 -36.86 0.01
CA SER A 287 5.13 -37.79 -1.03
C SER A 287 5.44 -37.10 -2.35
N SER A 288 4.78 -35.97 -2.64
CA SER A 288 4.90 -35.23 -3.90
C SER A 288 5.86 -34.05 -3.80
N LEU A 289 6.29 -33.70 -2.58
CA LEU A 289 7.19 -32.59 -2.32
C LEU A 289 8.65 -33.03 -2.25
N HIS A 290 9.51 -32.34 -2.99
CA HIS A 290 10.95 -32.49 -2.85
C HIS A 290 11.40 -32.11 -1.43
N ARG A 291 12.40 -32.82 -0.90
CA ARG A 291 12.89 -32.63 0.49
C ARG A 291 13.25 -31.18 0.80
N THR A 292 14.04 -30.54 -0.07
CA THR A 292 14.45 -29.13 0.10
C THR A 292 13.26 -28.17 0.06
N CYS A 293 12.25 -28.46 -0.77
CA CYS A 293 11.04 -27.65 -0.85
C CYS A 293 10.28 -27.71 0.48
N ALA A 294 10.06 -28.92 1.01
CA ALA A 294 9.42 -29.11 2.31
C ALA A 294 10.22 -28.47 3.46
N GLU A 295 11.54 -28.62 3.49
CA GLU A 295 12.40 -27.98 4.50
C GLU A 295 12.32 -26.44 4.44
N ASN A 296 12.23 -25.85 3.24
CA ASN A 296 12.02 -24.42 3.06
C ASN A 296 10.66 -23.96 3.57
N LEU A 297 9.59 -24.69 3.27
CA LEU A 297 8.25 -24.40 3.76
C LEU A 297 8.17 -24.52 5.30
N ILE A 298 8.84 -25.50 5.90
CA ILE A 298 8.89 -25.67 7.36
C ILE A 298 9.73 -24.57 8.01
N ALA A 299 10.84 -24.15 7.38
CA ALA A 299 11.62 -23.01 7.87
C ALA A 299 10.81 -21.70 7.79
N LEU A 300 10.07 -21.51 6.70
CA LEU A 300 9.12 -20.40 6.55
C LEU A 300 8.04 -20.46 7.64
N GLN A 301 7.48 -21.63 7.90
CA GLN A 301 6.52 -21.87 8.99
C GLN A 301 7.07 -21.43 10.35
N GLY A 302 8.32 -21.79 10.67
CA GLY A 302 9.02 -21.35 11.88
C GLY A 302 9.15 -19.83 11.98
N SER A 303 9.45 -19.17 10.87
CA SER A 303 9.55 -17.71 10.80
C SER A 303 8.20 -17.03 10.97
N LEU A 304 7.14 -17.50 10.29
CA LEU A 304 5.79 -16.96 10.42
C LEU A 304 5.21 -17.21 11.82
N GLY A 305 5.40 -18.42 12.36
CA GLY A 305 4.93 -18.76 13.70
C GLY A 305 5.62 -17.95 14.80
N SER A 306 6.84 -17.47 14.56
CA SER A 306 7.50 -16.54 15.47
C SER A 306 6.90 -15.14 15.49
N GLN A 307 6.08 -14.79 14.50
CA GLN A 307 5.33 -13.54 14.44
C GLN A 307 3.96 -13.70 15.11
N SER A 308 3.21 -14.74 14.75
CA SER A 308 1.98 -15.16 15.43
C SER A 308 1.60 -16.58 14.98
N MET A 309 1.13 -17.40 15.92
CA MET A 309 0.56 -18.71 15.64
C MET A 309 -0.52 -19.02 16.68
N SER A 310 -1.70 -19.38 16.21
CA SER A 310 -2.80 -19.81 17.07
C SER A 310 -2.58 -21.23 17.59
N SER A 311 -3.27 -21.58 18.69
CA SER A 311 -3.27 -22.94 19.24
C SER A 311 -3.78 -23.97 18.22
N GLY A 312 -4.75 -23.61 17.38
CA GLY A 312 -5.29 -24.46 16.33
C GLY A 312 -4.28 -24.77 15.23
N GLU A 313 -3.52 -23.77 14.78
CA GLU A 313 -2.46 -23.94 13.79
C GLU A 313 -1.31 -24.78 14.31
N LEU A 314 -0.88 -24.54 15.57
CA LEU A 314 0.14 -25.36 16.22
C LEU A 314 -0.32 -26.82 16.36
N HIS A 315 -1.58 -27.04 16.74
CA HIS A 315 -2.13 -28.38 16.83
C HIS A 315 -2.14 -29.08 15.46
N ARG A 316 -2.49 -28.38 14.38
CA ARG A 316 -2.44 -28.93 13.01
C ARG A 316 -1.00 -29.27 12.59
N LEU A 317 -0.03 -28.41 12.91
CA LEU A 317 1.39 -28.66 12.65
C LEU A 317 1.92 -29.88 13.40
N ILE A 318 1.54 -30.07 14.66
CA ILE A 318 1.91 -31.26 15.43
C ILE A 318 1.20 -32.50 14.87
N ARG A 319 -0.07 -32.36 14.46
CA ARG A 319 -0.84 -33.45 13.87
C ARG A 319 -0.25 -33.95 12.55
N LEU A 320 0.38 -33.07 11.75
CA LEU A 320 1.11 -33.43 10.53
C LEU A 320 2.18 -34.50 10.77
N LEU A 321 2.80 -34.52 11.96
CA LEU A 321 3.86 -35.47 12.30
C LEU A 321 3.33 -36.87 12.66
N ARG A 322 2.00 -37.06 12.75
CA ARG A 322 1.42 -38.36 13.08
C ARG A 322 1.50 -39.29 11.88
N THR A 323 2.08 -40.46 12.08
CA THR A 323 2.09 -41.55 11.10
C THR A 323 1.01 -42.58 11.43
N SER A 324 0.43 -43.19 10.40
CA SER A 324 -0.59 -44.24 10.55
C SER A 324 -0.01 -45.58 11.02
N LYS A 325 1.30 -45.80 10.83
CA LYS A 325 1.99 -47.03 11.22
C LYS A 325 2.80 -46.82 12.50
N PRO A 326 2.58 -47.63 13.56
CA PRO A 326 3.39 -47.56 14.77
C PRO A 326 4.86 -47.89 14.40
N LYS A 327 5.81 -47.03 14.83
CA LYS A 327 7.27 -47.04 14.56
C LYS A 327 7.77 -46.33 13.30
N GLN A 328 6.91 -45.80 12.42
CA GLN A 328 7.38 -44.97 11.31
C GLN A 328 7.59 -43.53 11.77
N ILE A 329 8.81 -43.00 11.60
CA ILE A 329 9.14 -41.61 11.91
C ILE A 329 8.74 -40.76 10.69
N HIS A 330 7.98 -39.69 10.93
CA HIS A 330 7.64 -38.74 9.87
C HIS A 330 8.90 -37.99 9.41
N PRO A 331 9.15 -37.81 8.10
CA PRO A 331 10.37 -37.16 7.60
C PRO A 331 10.57 -35.73 8.12
N TYR A 332 9.47 -35.06 8.49
CA TYR A 332 9.48 -33.68 8.96
C TYR A 332 9.68 -33.52 10.48
N VAL A 333 9.86 -34.59 11.26
CA VAL A 333 10.02 -34.47 12.72
C VAL A 333 11.15 -33.51 13.09
N ILE A 334 12.37 -33.72 12.57
CA ILE A 334 13.51 -32.88 12.94
C ILE A 334 13.32 -31.42 12.46
N PRO A 335 12.96 -31.15 11.18
CA PRO A 335 12.72 -29.78 10.73
C PRO A 335 11.61 -29.06 11.49
N VAL A 336 10.49 -29.73 11.79
CA VAL A 336 9.37 -29.12 12.53
C VAL A 336 9.75 -28.84 13.97
N MET A 337 10.49 -29.73 14.63
CA MET A 337 11.02 -29.46 15.97
C MET A 337 11.95 -28.24 15.98
N HIS A 338 12.81 -28.09 14.98
CA HIS A 338 13.62 -26.87 14.82
C HIS A 338 12.75 -25.63 14.60
N ALA A 339 11.72 -25.71 13.77
CA ALA A 339 10.79 -24.60 13.55
C ALA A 339 10.09 -24.17 14.84
N ILE A 340 9.59 -25.13 15.65
CA ILE A 340 8.96 -24.85 16.95
C ILE A 340 9.97 -24.21 17.92
N LEU A 341 11.21 -24.68 17.96
CA LEU A 341 12.27 -24.07 18.77
C LEU A 341 12.56 -22.62 18.33
N THR A 342 12.55 -22.34 17.03
CA THR A 342 12.69 -20.97 16.51
C THR A 342 11.53 -20.08 16.94
N MET A 343 10.29 -20.58 16.92
CA MET A 343 9.12 -19.84 17.40
C MET A 343 9.26 -19.49 18.89
N ALA A 344 9.69 -20.45 19.71
CA ALA A 344 9.86 -20.26 21.15
C ALA A 344 11.00 -19.28 21.50
N ARG A 345 12.15 -19.36 20.81
CA ARG A 345 13.31 -18.48 21.07
C ARG A 345 13.04 -17.01 20.80
N LYS A 346 12.14 -16.68 19.88
CA LYS A 346 11.78 -15.30 19.54
C LYS A 346 10.83 -14.63 20.52
N GLN A 347 10.34 -15.33 21.54
CA GLN A 347 9.62 -14.74 22.69
C GLN A 347 10.54 -13.91 23.63
N GLY A 348 11.66 -13.38 23.12
CA GLY A 348 12.61 -12.56 23.87
C GLY A 348 12.26 -11.06 23.87
N LEU A 349 13.08 -10.27 24.59
CA LEU A 349 12.92 -8.83 24.85
C LEU A 349 12.81 -7.91 23.61
N ASP A 350 13.08 -8.45 22.41
CA ASP A 350 13.18 -7.70 21.17
C ASP A 350 11.82 -7.23 20.64
N SER A 351 10.72 -7.93 20.95
CA SER A 351 9.39 -7.60 20.41
C SER A 351 8.25 -7.69 21.43
N ALA A 352 7.21 -6.88 21.28
CA ALA A 352 6.01 -6.97 22.11
C ALA A 352 5.23 -8.27 21.79
N LEU A 353 4.76 -8.97 22.82
CA LEU A 353 3.93 -10.19 22.68
C LEU A 353 2.55 -9.87 22.10
N GLN A 354 1.99 -8.74 22.50
CA GLN A 354 0.68 -8.26 22.05
C GLN A 354 0.84 -6.81 21.59
N TYR A 355 0.18 -6.47 20.50
CA TYR A 355 0.22 -5.14 19.92
C TYR A 355 -1.00 -4.91 19.02
N PHE A 356 -1.39 -3.65 18.88
CA PHE A 356 -2.30 -3.19 17.86
C PHE A 356 -1.53 -2.98 16.56
N ASN A 357 -2.04 -3.56 15.47
CA ASN A 357 -1.51 -3.33 14.14
C ASN A 357 -2.17 -2.08 13.54
N LEU A 358 -1.38 -1.03 13.36
CA LEU A 358 -1.80 0.27 12.83
C LEU A 358 -1.17 0.56 11.45
N SER A 359 -0.63 -0.44 10.76
CA SER A 359 -0.14 -0.28 9.38
C SER A 359 -1.21 0.24 8.39
N PRO A 360 -2.51 -0.15 8.47
CA PRO A 360 -3.52 0.43 7.58
C PRO A 360 -3.70 1.93 7.84
N SER A 361 -3.85 2.73 6.78
CA SER A 361 -3.84 4.20 6.84
C SER A 361 -4.91 4.83 7.73
N MET A 362 -6.03 4.13 7.97
CA MET A 362 -7.13 4.58 8.83
C MET A 362 -7.26 3.79 10.13
N ALA A 363 -6.32 2.90 10.44
CA ALA A 363 -6.33 2.14 11.68
C ALA A 363 -6.06 3.07 12.87
N GLY A 364 -6.70 2.79 14.00
CA GLY A 364 -6.54 3.57 15.22
C GLY A 364 -7.45 3.07 16.33
N ILE A 365 -7.18 3.50 17.55
CA ILE A 365 -7.99 3.21 18.73
C ILE A 365 -8.88 4.42 18.99
N ALA A 366 -10.19 4.25 18.78
CA ALA A 366 -11.17 5.27 19.16
C ALA A 366 -11.36 5.24 20.69
N VAL A 367 -11.21 6.39 21.32
CA VAL A 367 -11.43 6.57 22.76
C VAL A 367 -12.81 7.18 22.96
N PRO A 368 -13.64 6.67 23.90
CA PRO A 368 -14.96 7.25 24.17
C PRO A 368 -14.87 8.73 24.55
N PRO A 369 -15.92 9.53 24.28
CA PRO A 369 -15.95 10.94 24.66
C PRO A 369 -15.67 11.15 26.14
N ILE A 370 -14.80 12.10 26.46
CA ILE A 370 -14.45 12.47 27.83
C ILE A 370 -15.27 13.70 28.20
N HIS A 371 -16.42 13.49 28.85
CA HIS A 371 -17.34 14.56 29.20
C HIS A 371 -16.74 15.59 30.17
N LYS A 372 -15.92 15.12 31.11
CA LYS A 372 -15.19 15.95 32.07
C LYS A 372 -13.80 15.37 32.26
N TRP A 373 -12.78 16.21 32.05
CA TRP A 373 -11.41 15.79 32.28
C TRP A 373 -11.19 15.49 33.77
N PRO A 374 -10.74 14.27 34.16
CA PRO A 374 -10.79 13.84 35.56
C PRO A 374 -9.68 14.44 36.44
N GLY A 375 -8.62 14.99 35.86
CA GLY A 375 -7.47 15.51 36.60
C GLY A 375 -7.04 16.90 36.15
N SER A 376 -5.82 17.30 36.54
CA SER A 376 -5.28 18.63 36.22
C SER A 376 -4.30 18.61 35.05
N ALA A 377 -3.76 17.44 34.70
CA ALA A 377 -2.72 17.29 33.69
C ALA A 377 -3.11 16.24 32.66
N PHE A 378 -2.24 16.03 31.67
CA PHE A 378 -2.39 14.98 30.67
C PHE A 378 -1.03 14.32 30.43
N SER A 379 -0.90 13.03 30.75
CA SER A 379 0.27 12.26 30.38
C SER A 379 -0.11 11.09 29.47
N PHE A 380 0.65 10.93 28.40
CA PHE A 380 0.53 9.83 27.45
C PHE A 380 1.79 8.98 27.55
N ASN A 381 1.67 7.67 27.77
CA ASN A 381 2.78 6.71 27.68
C ASN A 381 2.42 5.59 26.70
N ALA A 382 3.28 5.32 25.73
CA ALA A 382 3.09 4.21 24.82
C ALA A 382 4.40 3.56 24.36
N TRP A 383 4.30 2.29 23.99
CA TRP A 383 5.32 1.61 23.20
C TRP A 383 4.92 1.61 21.74
N LEU A 384 5.82 1.99 20.84
CA LEU A 384 5.58 1.96 19.41
C LEU A 384 6.73 1.37 18.63
N CYS A 385 6.43 0.85 17.45
CA CYS A 385 7.39 0.36 16.48
C CYS A 385 6.91 0.83 15.10
N LEU A 386 7.67 1.70 14.44
CA LEU A 386 7.31 2.21 13.11
C LEU A 386 7.68 1.19 12.04
N ASP A 387 6.87 1.11 10.99
CA ASP A 387 7.21 0.33 9.80
C ASP A 387 8.28 1.05 8.98
N GLN A 388 9.14 0.27 8.32
CA GLN A 388 10.11 0.80 7.38
C GLN A 388 9.38 1.29 6.12
N ASP A 389 9.54 2.56 5.77
CA ASP A 389 8.96 3.12 4.55
C ASP A 389 9.45 2.32 3.33
N GLN A 390 8.53 1.66 2.64
CA GLN A 390 8.82 0.95 1.39
C GLN A 390 9.10 2.02 0.32
N ILE A 391 10.38 2.31 0.08
CA ILE A 391 10.79 3.20 -0.99
C ILE A 391 10.30 2.60 -2.30
N THR A 392 9.21 3.15 -2.83
CA THR A 392 8.73 2.76 -4.16
C THR A 392 9.37 3.70 -5.17
N PRO A 393 10.21 3.22 -6.10
CA PRO A 393 10.80 4.05 -7.13
C PRO A 393 9.69 4.70 -7.95
N GLY A 394 9.57 6.03 -7.90
CA GLY A 394 8.59 6.80 -8.68
C GLY A 394 7.62 7.68 -7.88
N ASP A 395 7.52 7.52 -6.56
CA ASP A 395 6.55 8.28 -5.72
C ASP A 395 7.01 9.70 -5.31
N GLY A 396 8.01 10.26 -5.99
CA GLY A 396 8.52 11.62 -5.78
C GLY A 396 7.52 12.75 -6.09
N SER A 397 6.24 12.43 -6.36
CA SER A 397 5.20 13.39 -6.78
C SER A 397 4.08 13.60 -5.76
N SER A 398 4.05 12.91 -4.61
CA SER A 398 3.09 13.22 -3.54
C SER A 398 3.51 14.50 -2.80
N LYS A 399 3.19 15.65 -3.40
CA LYS A 399 3.48 17.02 -2.92
C LYS A 399 2.83 17.40 -1.57
N GLY A 400 2.27 16.47 -0.82
CA GLY A 400 1.82 16.65 0.54
C GLY A 400 2.34 15.50 1.39
N GLY A 401 3.31 15.77 2.26
CA GLY A 401 3.78 14.77 3.23
C GLY A 401 2.60 14.26 4.07
N LYS A 402 2.69 13.03 4.56
CA LYS A 402 1.75 12.51 5.57
C LYS A 402 2.39 12.57 6.94
N ARG A 403 1.60 12.86 7.98
CA ARG A 403 2.04 12.81 9.38
C ARG A 403 1.42 11.63 10.13
N LYS A 404 2.27 10.77 10.69
CA LYS A 404 1.90 9.53 11.38
C LYS A 404 1.41 9.86 12.79
N GLN A 405 0.11 9.68 13.05
CA GLN A 405 -0.52 10.15 14.30
C GLN A 405 -0.24 9.24 15.50
N LEU A 406 0.12 9.83 16.64
CA LEU A 406 0.26 9.11 17.93
C LEU A 406 -0.99 9.22 18.78
N TYR A 407 -1.49 10.44 18.95
CA TYR A 407 -2.77 10.68 19.59
C TYR A 407 -3.40 11.99 19.11
N SER A 408 -4.71 12.06 19.22
CA SER A 408 -5.51 13.22 18.88
C SER A 408 -6.70 13.33 19.84
N PHE A 409 -6.71 14.32 20.71
CA PHE A 409 -7.77 14.55 21.71
C PHE A 409 -8.31 15.97 21.57
N PHE A 410 -9.51 16.12 21.01
CA PHE A 410 -10.11 17.41 20.70
C PHE A 410 -11.55 17.52 21.18
N THR A 411 -11.91 18.74 21.58
CA THR A 411 -13.29 19.15 21.85
C THR A 411 -14.03 19.41 20.54
N GLY A 412 -15.36 19.52 20.60
CA GLY A 412 -16.19 19.92 19.45
C GLY A 412 -15.84 21.31 18.89
N SER A 413 -15.15 22.16 19.67
CA SER A 413 -14.69 23.49 19.23
C SER A 413 -13.29 23.49 18.62
N GLY A 414 -12.65 22.32 18.46
CA GLY A 414 -11.33 22.19 17.85
C GLY A 414 -10.16 22.55 18.78
N ILE A 415 -10.38 22.63 20.09
CA ILE A 415 -9.34 22.84 21.11
C ILE A 415 -8.86 21.47 21.59
N GLY A 416 -7.55 21.27 21.75
CA GLY A 416 -7.09 19.96 22.17
C GLY A 416 -5.58 19.72 22.12
N PHE A 417 -5.23 18.46 22.25
CA PHE A 417 -3.87 17.93 22.18
C PHE A 417 -3.69 17.05 20.96
N GLU A 418 -2.52 17.16 20.34
CA GLU A 418 -2.12 16.31 19.23
C GLU A 418 -0.64 15.92 19.38
N ALA A 419 -0.27 14.73 18.94
CA ALA A 419 1.13 14.39 18.73
C ALA A 419 1.26 13.45 17.54
N PHE A 420 2.31 13.65 16.75
CA PHE A 420 2.55 12.91 15.52
C PHE A 420 4.05 12.85 15.18
N ILE A 421 4.39 11.97 14.26
CA ILE A 421 5.72 11.85 13.67
C ILE A 421 5.62 12.35 12.23
N THR A 422 6.48 13.29 11.85
CA THR A 422 6.54 13.82 10.48
C THR A 422 7.06 12.76 9.51
N CYS A 423 6.91 13.00 8.20
CA CYS A 423 7.55 12.17 7.17
C CYS A 423 9.09 12.13 7.29
N SER A 424 9.70 13.11 7.95
CA SER A 424 11.13 13.14 8.25
C SER A 424 11.51 12.42 9.56
N GLY A 425 10.55 11.77 10.23
CA GLY A 425 10.80 11.01 11.47
C GLY A 425 10.86 11.86 12.74
N VAL A 426 10.50 13.14 12.68
CA VAL A 426 10.54 14.06 13.83
C VAL A 426 9.25 13.95 14.63
N LEU A 427 9.37 13.72 15.95
CA LEU A 427 8.23 13.78 16.85
C LEU A 427 7.83 15.24 17.11
N VAL A 428 6.56 15.54 16.88
CA VAL A 428 5.95 16.85 17.12
C VAL A 428 4.81 16.67 18.13
N VAL A 429 4.83 17.47 19.18
CA VAL A 429 3.77 17.56 20.18
C VAL A 429 3.11 18.92 20.06
N ALA A 430 1.79 18.94 19.95
CA ALA A 430 1.04 20.15 19.67
C ALA A 430 -0.14 20.35 20.61
N VAL A 431 -0.46 21.62 20.81
CA VAL A 431 -1.69 22.08 21.47
C VAL A 431 -2.41 23.04 20.54
N CYS A 432 -3.67 22.71 20.27
CA CYS A 432 -4.57 23.54 19.49
C CYS A 432 -5.46 24.36 20.42
N THR A 433 -5.53 25.66 20.16
CA THR A 433 -6.47 26.60 20.77
C THR A 433 -7.39 27.16 19.69
N LYS A 434 -8.36 28.00 20.05
CA LYS A 434 -9.31 28.59 19.07
C LYS A 434 -8.64 29.39 17.95
N ARG A 435 -7.45 29.95 18.18
CA ARG A 435 -6.76 30.84 17.23
C ARG A 435 -5.41 30.32 16.78
N GLU A 436 -4.74 29.57 17.66
CA GLU A 436 -3.34 29.24 17.50
C GLU A 436 -3.10 27.75 17.70
N TYR A 437 -2.15 27.24 16.94
CA TYR A 437 -1.63 25.88 17.03
C TYR A 437 -0.14 25.97 17.38
N ALA A 438 0.19 25.61 18.61
CA ALA A 438 1.54 25.69 19.15
C ALA A 438 2.16 24.30 19.18
N THR A 439 3.39 24.17 18.70
CA THR A 439 4.09 22.88 18.59
C THR A 439 5.46 22.91 19.26
N VAL A 440 5.88 21.78 19.81
CA VAL A 440 7.22 21.46 20.29
C VAL A 440 7.75 20.29 19.47
N MET A 441 8.94 20.42 18.90
CA MET A 441 9.57 19.40 18.05
C MET A 441 10.74 18.73 18.77
N LEU A 442 10.95 17.44 18.53
CA LEU A 442 12.14 16.68 18.96
C LEU A 442 13.01 16.31 17.75
N PRO A 443 13.87 17.22 17.25
CA PRO A 443 14.69 16.97 16.07
C PRO A 443 15.87 16.03 16.35
N ASP A 444 16.43 16.04 17.56
CA ASP A 444 17.66 15.32 17.92
C ASP A 444 17.44 13.85 18.30
N HIS A 445 16.30 13.26 17.94
CA HIS A 445 16.02 11.85 18.18
C HIS A 445 15.48 11.16 16.94
N CYS A 446 16.17 10.11 16.51
CA CYS A 446 15.73 9.25 15.42
C CYS A 446 15.00 8.02 15.97
N PHE A 447 13.72 7.91 15.64
CA PHE A 447 12.97 6.68 15.88
C PHE A 447 13.35 5.67 14.81
N CYS A 448 14.28 4.77 15.14
CA CYS A 448 14.68 3.71 14.21
C CYS A 448 13.49 2.80 13.90
N ASP A 449 13.15 2.69 12.61
CA ASP A 449 12.12 1.77 12.11
C ASP A 449 12.39 0.33 12.54
N SER A 450 11.33 -0.46 12.67
CA SER A 450 11.37 -1.86 13.13
C SER A 450 11.90 -2.07 14.56
N LEU A 451 12.33 -1.02 15.26
CA LEU A 451 12.66 -1.07 16.69
C LEU A 451 11.54 -0.50 17.53
N TRP A 452 11.37 -1.09 18.71
CA TRP A 452 10.40 -0.61 19.68
C TRP A 452 10.98 0.52 20.52
N HIS A 453 10.24 1.61 20.60
CA HIS A 453 10.57 2.78 21.42
C HIS A 453 9.44 3.04 22.41
N ASN A 454 9.81 3.43 23.62
CA ASN A 454 8.86 3.96 24.60
C ASN A 454 8.85 5.48 24.51
N ILE A 455 7.66 6.06 24.39
CA ILE A 455 7.46 7.50 24.40
C ILE A 455 6.55 7.84 25.56
N THR A 456 6.96 8.81 26.39
CA THR A 456 6.08 9.46 27.36
C THR A 456 6.03 10.96 27.11
N ILE A 457 4.84 11.52 26.98
CA ILE A 457 4.59 12.95 26.81
C ILE A 457 3.74 13.42 27.98
N VAL A 458 4.24 14.40 28.73
CA VAL A 458 3.60 14.94 29.94
C VAL A 458 3.28 16.41 29.75
N HIS A 459 2.00 16.75 29.65
CA HIS A 459 1.49 18.12 29.62
C HIS A 459 1.13 18.57 31.04
N VAL A 460 1.79 19.61 31.52
CA VAL A 460 1.62 20.16 32.87
C VAL A 460 1.02 21.56 32.77
N PRO A 461 -0.16 21.81 33.36
CA PRO A 461 -0.73 23.15 33.39
C PRO A 461 0.09 24.08 34.30
N GLY A 462 0.09 25.35 33.96
CA GLY A 462 0.65 26.39 34.82
C GLY A 462 -0.17 26.60 36.09
N LYS A 463 0.50 26.76 37.24
CA LYS A 463 -0.16 27.13 38.49
C LYS A 463 -0.64 28.58 38.43
N ARG A 464 -1.95 28.82 38.57
CA ARG A 464 -2.51 30.18 38.56
C ARG A 464 -1.96 31.02 39.74
N PRO A 465 -1.81 32.35 39.60
CA PRO A 465 -2.18 33.18 38.44
C PRO A 465 -1.07 33.43 37.40
N PHE A 466 0.20 33.09 37.69
CA PHE A 466 1.35 33.45 36.82
C PHE A 466 2.18 32.26 36.33
N GLY A 467 1.76 31.02 36.63
CA GLY A 467 2.49 29.82 36.24
C GLY A 467 2.42 29.57 34.74
N GLN A 468 3.58 29.29 34.15
CA GLN A 468 3.71 28.84 32.78
C GLN A 468 3.41 27.34 32.68
N SER A 469 2.76 26.93 31.59
CA SER A 469 2.51 25.51 31.28
C SER A 469 3.70 24.93 30.53
N PHE A 470 3.97 23.64 30.75
CA PHE A 470 5.12 22.94 30.19
C PHE A 470 4.72 21.61 29.57
N VAL A 471 5.50 21.19 28.58
CA VAL A 471 5.50 19.82 28.08
C VAL A 471 6.86 19.18 28.32
N TYR A 472 6.85 17.94 28.79
CA TYR A 472 8.03 17.10 28.94
C TYR A 472 7.91 15.90 28.01
N ILE A 473 8.96 15.65 27.23
CA ILE A 473 9.03 14.51 26.32
C ILE A 473 10.14 13.59 26.80
N TYR A 474 9.78 12.34 27.08
CA TYR A 474 10.68 11.28 27.46
C TYR A 474 10.70 10.21 26.37
N VAL A 475 11.90 9.72 26.06
CA VAL A 475 12.08 8.57 25.18
C VAL A 475 12.91 7.53 25.92
N ASN A 476 12.40 6.29 25.95
CA ASN A 476 13.03 5.16 26.64
C ASN A 476 13.38 5.48 28.10
N GLY A 477 12.43 6.11 28.80
CA GLY A 477 12.58 6.51 30.20
C GLY A 477 13.51 7.71 30.46
N GLN A 478 14.11 8.32 29.43
CA GLN A 478 15.00 9.48 29.56
C GLN A 478 14.33 10.75 29.07
N GLN A 479 14.43 11.84 29.85
CA GLN A 479 13.92 13.14 29.42
C GLN A 479 14.77 13.69 28.26
N LYS A 480 14.12 14.01 27.14
CA LYS A 480 14.77 14.62 25.97
C LYS A 480 14.46 16.11 25.86
N ILE A 481 13.21 16.50 26.12
CA ILE A 481 12.77 17.91 26.04
C ILE A 481 11.99 18.30 27.29
N SER A 482 12.19 19.55 27.70
CA SER A 482 11.35 20.31 28.62
C SER A 482 11.14 21.69 28.00
N ALA A 483 9.94 21.96 27.50
CA ALA A 483 9.65 23.20 26.77
C ALA A 483 8.33 23.83 27.24
N PRO A 484 8.23 25.17 27.23
CA PRO A 484 6.96 25.84 27.48
C PRO A 484 5.98 25.54 26.35
N LEU A 485 4.81 25.04 26.70
CA LEU A 485 3.72 24.78 25.75
C LEU A 485 2.41 25.11 26.44
N ARG A 486 1.51 25.81 25.75
CA ARG A 486 0.22 26.19 26.33
C ARG A 486 -0.57 24.95 26.72
N PHE A 487 -1.37 25.07 27.77
CA PHE A 487 -2.29 24.02 28.18
C PHE A 487 -3.72 24.41 27.75
N PRO A 488 -4.44 23.58 26.99
CA PRO A 488 -5.79 23.90 26.51
C PRO A 488 -6.80 23.94 27.66
N ALA A 489 -7.88 24.71 27.48
CA ALA A 489 -8.96 24.75 28.47
C ALA A 489 -9.72 23.41 28.48
N MET A 490 -9.92 22.86 29.69
CA MET A 490 -10.55 21.54 29.93
C MET A 490 -12.03 21.64 30.35
N ASN A 491 -12.69 22.75 30.04
CA ASN A 491 -14.07 23.02 30.46
C ASN A 491 -15.12 22.43 29.51
N GLU A 492 -14.74 22.13 28.26
CA GLU A 492 -15.59 21.51 27.26
C GLU A 492 -15.31 19.99 27.17
N PRO A 493 -16.32 19.18 26.80
CA PRO A 493 -16.13 17.76 26.62
C PRO A 493 -15.24 17.47 25.39
N PHE A 494 -14.38 16.47 25.51
CA PHE A 494 -13.60 15.96 24.39
C PHE A 494 -14.41 14.91 23.65
N THR A 495 -14.77 15.19 22.40
CA THR A 495 -15.67 14.36 21.59
C THR A 495 -14.95 13.63 20.46
N SER A 496 -13.76 14.08 20.06
CA SER A 496 -12.92 13.44 19.05
C SER A 496 -11.61 13.00 19.70
N CYS A 497 -11.58 11.75 20.15
CA CYS A 497 -10.44 11.17 20.86
C CYS A 497 -9.98 9.89 20.17
N CYS A 498 -8.75 9.90 19.66
CA CYS A 498 -8.16 8.78 18.94
C CYS A 498 -6.70 8.60 19.32
N ILE A 499 -6.23 7.36 19.30
CA ILE A 499 -4.83 6.99 19.50
C ILE A 499 -4.38 6.25 18.25
N GLY A 500 -3.20 6.61 17.74
CA GLY A 500 -2.64 6.01 16.54
C GLY A 500 -3.29 6.48 15.23
N SER A 501 -4.27 7.39 15.28
CA SER A 501 -4.92 8.01 14.11
C SER A 501 -5.54 9.36 14.48
N ALA A 502 -5.89 10.17 13.48
CA ALA A 502 -6.63 11.43 13.68
C ALA A 502 -8.16 11.24 13.82
N GLY A 503 -8.65 10.00 13.75
CA GLY A 503 -10.09 9.70 13.70
C GLY A 503 -10.77 10.16 12.41
N GLN A 504 -12.09 10.11 12.38
CA GLN A 504 -12.92 10.72 11.32
C GLN A 504 -13.01 12.23 11.52
N ARG A 505 -11.87 12.93 11.49
CA ARG A 505 -11.90 14.36 11.28
C ARG A 505 -12.13 14.56 9.78
N THR A 506 -13.33 14.98 9.39
CA THR A 506 -13.59 15.42 8.02
C THR A 506 -12.50 16.43 7.67
N THR A 507 -11.65 16.08 6.70
CA THR A 507 -10.73 17.00 6.06
C THR A 507 -11.58 18.19 5.64
N THR A 508 -11.40 19.35 6.29
CA THR A 508 -11.89 20.59 5.71
C THR A 508 -11.29 20.67 4.31
N PRO A 509 -12.10 20.82 3.25
CA PRO A 509 -11.54 20.93 1.91
C PRO A 509 -10.53 22.08 1.89
N PRO A 510 -9.49 22.00 1.04
CA PRO A 510 -8.53 23.08 0.88
C PRO A 510 -9.29 24.41 0.63
N PRO A 511 -8.79 25.55 1.12
CA PRO A 511 -9.42 26.84 0.88
C PRO A 511 -9.24 27.21 -0.60
N SER A 512 -10.09 26.68 -1.46
CA SER A 512 -10.19 27.05 -2.88
C SER A 512 -11.63 27.06 -3.40
N GLN A 513 -12.64 26.98 -2.53
CA GLN A 513 -14.07 27.06 -2.90
C GLN A 513 -14.89 27.96 -1.96
N ILE A 514 -14.30 29.01 -1.39
CA ILE A 514 -15.08 30.13 -0.85
C ILE A 514 -15.10 31.19 -1.96
N PRO A 515 -16.27 31.60 -2.48
CA PRO A 515 -16.36 32.76 -3.37
C PRO A 515 -15.77 33.96 -2.64
N ASP A 516 -14.81 34.65 -3.26
CA ASP A 516 -14.27 35.90 -2.72
C ASP A 516 -15.44 36.86 -2.38
N PRO A 517 -15.48 37.45 -1.19
CA PRO A 517 -16.43 38.52 -0.92
C PRO A 517 -16.13 39.69 -1.87
N PRO A 518 -17.16 40.43 -2.33
CA PRO A 518 -16.97 41.46 -3.34
C PRO A 518 -16.00 42.54 -2.85
N PHE A 519 -15.05 42.86 -3.74
CA PHE A 519 -14.07 43.93 -3.62
C PHE A 519 -14.64 45.17 -2.94
N SER A 520 -14.06 45.54 -1.79
CA SER A 520 -14.21 46.85 -1.18
C SER A 520 -12.85 47.54 -1.20
N SER A 521 -12.72 48.59 -1.99
CA SER A 521 -11.53 49.43 -2.17
C SER A 521 -11.07 50.08 -0.84
N PRO A 522 -9.78 50.46 -0.71
CA PRO A 522 -9.20 50.86 0.57
C PRO A 522 -9.57 52.31 0.94
N ILE A 523 -9.97 52.51 2.20
CA ILE A 523 -10.01 53.84 2.83
C ILE A 523 -8.80 53.94 3.76
N MET A 524 -7.82 54.77 3.40
CA MET A 524 -6.76 55.20 4.30
C MET A 524 -7.33 56.07 5.43
N PRO A 525 -6.72 56.00 6.62
CA PRO A 525 -6.36 57.25 7.26
C PRO A 525 -4.90 57.26 7.72
N HIS A 526 -4.24 58.36 7.36
CA HIS A 526 -3.00 58.85 7.93
C HIS A 526 -3.11 59.01 9.46
N ARG A 527 -2.11 58.53 10.21
CA ARG A 527 -1.32 59.36 11.14
C ARG A 527 -0.14 58.58 11.72
N THR A 528 1.04 59.14 11.51
CA THR A 528 2.30 58.82 12.19
C THR A 528 2.34 59.48 13.57
N SER A 529 2.84 58.78 14.60
CA SER A 529 3.61 59.42 15.67
C SER A 529 4.54 58.43 16.38
N LEU A 530 5.79 58.89 16.55
CA LEU A 530 6.87 58.30 17.32
C LEU A 530 6.56 58.21 18.83
N GLY A 531 7.20 57.23 19.48
CA GLY A 531 7.43 57.12 20.93
C GLY A 531 7.71 55.64 21.22
N GLY A 532 8.93 55.20 21.53
CA GLY A 532 9.84 55.75 22.52
C GLY A 532 9.98 54.71 23.63
N ILE A 533 11.01 53.87 23.53
CA ILE A 533 11.88 53.32 24.59
C ILE A 533 11.19 52.99 25.93
N LEU A 534 11.26 51.72 26.34
CA LEU A 534 11.78 51.24 27.64
C LEU A 534 11.54 49.71 27.76
N SER A 535 12.58 48.92 27.55
CA SER A 535 12.69 47.55 28.08
C SER A 535 13.84 47.54 29.09
N PRO A 536 13.64 47.13 30.35
CA PRO A 536 14.77 47.03 31.27
C PRO A 536 15.56 45.77 30.92
N ALA A 537 16.85 45.98 30.66
CA ALA A 537 17.84 44.93 30.60
C ALA A 537 17.96 44.25 31.98
N SER A 538 17.88 42.93 32.01
CA SER A 538 18.42 42.12 33.11
C SER A 538 19.56 41.28 32.56
N TRP A 539 20.73 41.50 33.13
CA TRP A 539 21.99 40.82 32.87
C TRP A 539 21.99 39.41 33.48
N GLY A 540 22.54 38.42 32.76
CA GLY A 540 23.08 37.22 33.38
C GLY A 540 23.12 35.96 32.50
N GLY A 541 24.33 35.59 32.05
CA GLY A 541 24.73 34.18 31.92
C GLY A 541 24.66 33.52 30.54
N LEU A 542 25.83 33.19 29.98
CA LEU A 542 26.06 32.29 28.84
C LEU A 542 25.25 30.98 28.94
N LEU A 543 24.43 30.68 27.93
CA LEU A 543 24.27 29.32 27.40
C LEU A 543 23.71 29.40 25.97
N GLY A 544 24.24 28.56 25.07
CA GLY A 544 24.02 28.63 23.62
C GLY A 544 22.56 28.66 23.18
N LYS A 545 22.29 29.41 22.13
CA LYS A 545 21.03 29.41 21.39
C LYS A 545 20.75 27.98 20.89
N SER A 546 19.77 27.31 21.49
CA SER A 546 19.14 26.13 20.89
C SER A 546 18.22 26.61 19.77
N GLU A 547 18.46 26.13 18.55
CA GLU A 547 17.58 26.36 17.40
C GLU A 547 16.14 25.94 17.71
N VAL A 548 15.21 26.76 17.23
CA VAL A 548 13.74 26.72 17.33
C VAL A 548 13.13 25.33 17.65
N VAL A 549 13.00 25.02 18.94
CA VAL A 549 12.24 23.85 19.45
C VAL A 549 10.72 24.07 19.39
N THR A 550 10.27 25.33 19.34
CA THR A 550 8.85 25.71 19.38
C THR A 550 8.41 26.48 18.13
N LYS A 551 7.23 26.15 17.60
CA LYS A 551 6.65 26.84 16.43
C LYS A 551 5.18 27.16 16.69
N LEU A 552 4.73 28.30 16.16
CA LEU A 552 3.37 28.80 16.33
C LEU A 552 2.78 29.10 14.96
N ILE A 553 1.62 28.52 14.66
CA ILE A 553 0.85 28.78 13.43
C ILE A 553 -0.61 29.07 13.76
N SER A 554 -1.37 29.54 12.78
CA SER A 554 -2.81 29.73 12.91
C SER A 554 -3.53 28.39 13.03
N ALA A 555 -4.55 28.33 13.90
CA ALA A 555 -5.41 27.16 13.96
C ALA A 555 -6.10 26.92 12.60
N GLY A 556 -6.15 25.67 12.15
CA GLY A 556 -6.74 25.28 10.86
C GLY A 556 -5.77 25.22 9.68
N THR A 557 -4.52 25.70 9.82
CA THR A 557 -3.49 25.58 8.77
C THR A 557 -2.55 24.39 9.01
N GLN A 558 -2.92 23.43 9.87
CA GLN A 558 -2.02 22.35 10.30
C GLN A 558 -1.67 21.42 9.15
N ASP A 559 -2.63 21.07 8.29
CA ASP A 559 -2.44 20.10 7.22
C ASP A 559 -1.57 20.66 6.08
N SER A 560 -1.63 21.98 5.84
CA SER A 560 -0.73 22.65 4.90
C SER A 560 0.71 22.69 5.40
N GLU A 561 0.90 22.84 6.73
CA GLU A 561 2.24 22.97 7.33
C GLU A 561 2.89 21.61 7.60
N TRP A 562 2.12 20.66 8.11
CA TRP A 562 2.61 19.38 8.62
C TRP A 562 2.18 18.19 7.78
N GLY A 563 1.40 18.41 6.73
CA GLY A 563 0.85 17.36 5.90
C GLY A 563 -0.43 16.73 6.46
N CYS A 564 -1.12 15.95 5.64
CA CYS A 564 -2.37 15.29 6.04
C CYS A 564 -2.10 14.19 7.08
N PRO A 565 -2.99 14.02 8.07
CA PRO A 565 -2.83 12.96 9.06
C PRO A 565 -3.04 11.57 8.45
N THR A 566 -2.22 10.62 8.86
CA THR A 566 -2.37 9.18 8.59
C THR A 566 -2.29 8.41 9.91
N SER A 567 -2.65 7.13 9.88
CA SER A 567 -2.39 6.20 10.99
C SER A 567 -0.90 6.21 11.39
N LEU A 568 -0.57 5.64 12.55
CA LEU A 568 0.81 5.51 13.00
C LEU A 568 1.73 4.79 11.99
N GLU A 569 1.17 3.98 11.08
CA GLU A 569 1.91 3.21 10.07
C GLU A 569 2.99 2.34 10.74
N GLY A 570 2.52 1.47 11.64
CA GLY A 570 3.36 0.63 12.46
C GLY A 570 2.55 -0.11 13.51
N GLN A 571 3.18 -0.39 14.64
CA GLN A 571 2.59 -1.14 15.73
C GLN A 571 2.59 -0.33 17.01
N LEU A 572 1.54 -0.52 17.79
CA LEU A 572 1.34 0.12 19.08
C LEU A 572 1.19 -0.98 20.13
N GLY A 573 2.10 -1.00 21.10
CA GLY A 573 2.07 -1.92 22.24
C GLY A 573 1.17 -1.37 23.34
N SER A 574 1.61 -1.53 24.59
CA SER A 574 0.93 -0.94 25.75
C SER A 574 0.76 0.57 25.59
N VAL A 575 -0.44 1.08 25.89
CA VAL A 575 -0.80 2.50 25.91
C VAL A 575 -1.50 2.83 27.21
N ILE A 576 -1.04 3.88 27.89
CA ILE A 576 -1.61 4.33 29.15
C ILE A 576 -1.78 5.84 29.11
N LEU A 577 -2.98 6.31 29.47
CA LEU A 577 -3.31 7.72 29.60
C LEU A 577 -3.48 8.04 31.08
N PHE A 578 -2.83 9.10 31.54
CA PHE A 578 -2.96 9.60 32.90
C PHE A 578 -3.55 11.01 32.87
N HIS A 579 -4.39 11.30 33.86
CA HIS A 579 -4.91 12.64 34.12
C HIS A 579 -4.05 13.43 35.13
N GLU A 580 -2.87 12.90 35.45
CA GLU A 580 -1.87 13.49 36.35
C GLU A 580 -0.55 13.68 35.61
N ALA A 581 0.31 14.54 36.14
CA ALA A 581 1.64 14.79 35.62
C ALA A 581 2.61 13.73 36.16
N LEU A 582 3.05 12.82 35.29
CA LEU A 582 4.02 11.79 35.67
C LEU A 582 5.35 12.40 36.08
N GLN A 583 5.91 11.91 37.19
CA GLN A 583 7.24 12.27 37.66
C GLN A 583 8.31 11.45 36.94
N PRO A 584 9.56 11.96 36.79
CA PRO A 584 10.63 11.23 36.10
C PRO A 584 10.89 9.81 36.62
N SER A 585 10.73 9.58 37.93
CA SER A 585 10.85 8.24 38.54
C SER A 585 9.75 7.29 38.09
N GLN A 586 8.50 7.78 37.97
CA GLN A 586 7.36 7.01 37.48
C GLN A 586 7.52 6.69 36.00
N VAL A 587 7.98 7.64 35.18
CA VAL A 587 8.27 7.41 33.76
C VAL A 587 9.34 6.33 33.60
N LYS A 588 10.43 6.41 34.38
CA LYS A 588 11.47 5.39 34.36
C LYS A 588 10.94 4.02 34.79
N ALA A 589 10.07 3.97 35.80
CA ALA A 589 9.44 2.72 36.24
C ALA A 589 8.54 2.10 35.15
N LEU A 590 7.74 2.92 34.46
CA LEU A 590 6.91 2.46 33.33
C LEU A 590 7.76 1.90 32.18
N TYR A 591 8.87 2.55 31.85
CA TYR A 591 9.81 2.05 30.86
C TYR A 591 10.44 0.71 31.27
N LEU A 592 10.91 0.60 32.53
CA LEU A 592 11.55 -0.62 33.05
C LEU A 592 10.58 -1.79 33.20
N ALA A 593 9.28 -1.53 33.40
CA ALA A 593 8.24 -2.55 33.38
C ALA A 593 8.09 -3.22 32.00
N GLY A 594 8.67 -2.62 30.95
CA GLY A 594 8.80 -3.22 29.63
C GLY A 594 7.51 -3.20 28.81
N LYS A 595 7.54 -3.96 27.70
CA LYS A 595 6.45 -4.09 26.73
C LYS A 595 5.40 -5.15 27.14
N TRP A 596 5.47 -5.64 28.38
CA TRP A 596 4.81 -6.88 28.83
C TRP A 596 3.39 -6.69 29.38
N TRP A 597 2.85 -5.47 29.24
CA TRP A 597 1.48 -5.13 29.61
C TRP A 597 0.57 -5.14 28.39
#